data_AF-B3NRP7-F1
#
_entry.id   AF-B3NRP7-F1
#
_cell.length_a   1.000
_cell.length_b   1.000
_cell.length_c   1.000
_cell.angle_alpha   90.00
_cell.angle_beta   90.00
_cell.angle_gamma   90.00
#
_symmetry.space_group_name_H-M   'P 1'
#
loop_
_entity.id
_entity.type
_entity.pdbx_description
1 polymer ?
#
loop_
_entity_poly.entity_id
_entity_poly.type
_entity_poly.pdbx_seq_one_letter_code
_entity_poly.pdbx_strand_id
1 'polypeptide(L)'
;MGIVDKFLYFFELKYGILIIGFVDIIQSILCGCYLPWIRRKVDKDVSILTEPAYTIYGPSLPKRSQLYKFYVGEDFYFNRFGYAMYIFCLIVLVLHIGASILIIVSVLSEEKTMAAPYVATALMRFVVLLLILIWIVTKSFDCTTSFWLIGLSLFPAPYFWLTVVSWYNPPTSE
;
A
#
# COMPACT_ATOMS: atom_id res chain seq x y z
N MET A 1 30.87 2.04 -13.49
CA MET A 1 30.42 0.92 -12.63
C MET A 1 29.68 1.50 -11.43
N GLY A 2 28.35 1.40 -11.42
CA GLY A 2 27.50 2.02 -10.40
C GLY A 2 27.53 1.27 -9.08
N ILE A 3 27.16 1.93 -7.98
CA ILE A 3 27.10 1.39 -6.61
C ILE A 3 26.30 0.07 -6.53
N VAL A 4 25.34 -0.13 -7.42
CA VAL A 4 24.46 -1.31 -7.48
C VAL A 4 25.13 -2.52 -8.15
N ASP A 5 26.09 -2.32 -9.07
CA ASP A 5 26.82 -3.41 -9.76
C ASP A 5 27.60 -4.28 -8.75
N LYS A 6 28.02 -3.68 -7.63
CA LYS A 6 28.86 -4.34 -6.62
C LYS A 6 28.08 -5.18 -5.61
N PHE A 7 26.77 -5.00 -5.44
CA PHE A 7 26.06 -5.61 -4.31
C PHE A 7 25.63 -7.06 -4.53
N LEU A 8 25.44 -7.50 -5.79
CA LEU A 8 24.97 -8.86 -6.05
C LEU A 8 25.67 -9.66 -7.16
N TYR A 9 26.47 -9.09 -8.07
CA TYR A 9 27.38 -9.79 -9.02
C TYR A 9 26.91 -11.09 -9.76
N PHE A 10 25.67 -11.55 -9.61
CA PHE A 10 25.25 -12.91 -9.95
C PHE A 10 24.20 -12.98 -11.07
N PHE A 11 23.56 -11.86 -11.44
CA PHE A 11 22.54 -11.83 -12.50
C PHE A 11 22.69 -10.60 -13.40
N GLU A 12 22.51 -10.78 -14.71
CA GLU A 12 22.41 -9.66 -15.63
C GLU A 12 21.22 -8.78 -15.26
N LEU A 13 21.41 -7.46 -15.35
CA LEU A 13 20.43 -6.44 -14.93
C LEU A 13 19.04 -6.69 -15.53
N LYS A 14 18.98 -7.12 -16.81
CA LYS A 14 17.73 -7.47 -17.52
C LYS A 14 16.92 -8.55 -16.80
N TYR A 15 17.58 -9.66 -16.43
CA TYR A 15 16.91 -10.74 -15.70
C TYR A 15 16.50 -10.31 -14.29
N GLY A 16 17.30 -9.47 -13.64
CA GLY A 16 16.96 -8.89 -12.34
C GLY A 16 15.66 -8.09 -12.37
N ILE A 17 15.51 -7.17 -13.33
CA ILE A 17 14.29 -6.35 -13.48
C ILE A 17 13.07 -7.22 -13.80
N LEU A 18 13.25 -8.24 -14.64
CA LEU A 18 12.18 -9.16 -15.02
C LEU A 18 11.66 -9.93 -13.80
N ILE A 19 12.57 -10.45 -12.96
CA ILE A 19 12.21 -11.10 -11.69
C ILE A 19 11.49 -10.11 -10.76
N ILE A 20 12.01 -8.90 -10.62
CA ILE A 20 11.40 -7.84 -9.80
C ILE A 20 9.95 -7.58 -10.23
N GLY A 21 9.70 -7.45 -11.53
CA GLY A 21 8.34 -7.21 -12.05
C GLY A 21 7.37 -8.31 -11.65
N PHE A 22 7.75 -9.58 -11.76
CA PHE A 22 6.89 -10.68 -11.33
C PHE A 22 6.69 -10.72 -9.81
N VAL A 23 7.76 -10.55 -9.04
CA VAL A 23 7.70 -10.55 -7.57
C VAL A 23 6.80 -9.43 -7.08
N ASP A 24 6.90 -8.22 -7.63
CA ASP A 24 6.09 -7.09 -7.19
C ASP A 24 4.61 -7.20 -7.59
N ILE A 25 4.29 -7.84 -8.71
CA ILE A 25 2.90 -8.18 -9.05
C ILE A 25 2.32 -9.09 -7.98
N ILE A 26 3.02 -10.18 -7.64
CA ILE A 26 2.56 -11.15 -6.64
C ILE A 26 2.42 -10.46 -5.27
N GLN A 27 3.44 -9.71 -4.85
CA GLN A 27 3.44 -9.02 -3.57
C GLN A 27 2.34 -7.97 -3.49
N SER A 28 2.03 -7.28 -4.58
CA SER A 28 0.95 -6.28 -4.62
C SER A 28 -0.43 -6.92 -4.53
N ILE A 29 -0.62 -8.06 -5.20
CA ILE A 29 -1.86 -8.86 -5.08
C ILE A 29 -2.01 -9.37 -3.65
N LEU A 30 -0.96 -9.96 -3.06
CA LEU A 30 -1.01 -10.45 -1.68
C LEU A 30 -1.30 -9.30 -0.70
N CYS A 31 -0.63 -8.15 -0.82
CA CYS A 31 -0.95 -6.98 0.00
C CYS A 31 -2.43 -6.58 -0.16
N GLY A 32 -2.94 -6.51 -1.40
CA GLY A 32 -4.33 -6.15 -1.68
C GLY A 32 -5.36 -7.14 -1.13
N CYS A 33 -5.04 -8.44 -1.09
CA CYS A 33 -5.94 -9.48 -0.59
C CYS A 33 -5.93 -9.61 0.94
N TYR A 34 -4.79 -9.38 1.59
CA TYR A 34 -4.63 -9.58 3.03
C TYR A 34 -4.77 -8.30 3.88
N LEU A 35 -4.48 -7.11 3.35
CA LEU A 35 -4.78 -5.84 4.04
C LEU A 35 -6.27 -5.60 4.37
N PRO A 36 -7.27 -6.03 3.56
CA PRO A 36 -8.69 -5.90 3.91
C PRO A 36 -9.07 -6.69 5.17
N TRP A 37 -8.31 -7.73 5.53
CA TRP A 37 -8.54 -8.51 6.75
C TRP A 37 -8.18 -7.76 8.03
N ILE A 38 -7.32 -6.73 7.96
CA ILE A 38 -7.04 -5.82 9.09
C ILE A 38 -8.33 -5.14 9.58
N ARG A 39 -9.31 -4.93 8.68
CA ARG A 39 -10.58 -4.29 9.01
C ARG A 39 -11.62 -5.27 9.56
N ARG A 40 -11.60 -6.54 9.16
CA ARG A 40 -12.72 -7.48 9.40
C ARG A 40 -12.66 -8.12 10.80
N LYS A 41 -12.97 -7.34 11.85
CA LYS A 41 -13.77 -7.91 12.96
C LYS A 41 -15.25 -7.72 12.55
N VAL A 42 -15.72 -8.58 11.64
CA VAL A 42 -17.05 -8.52 10.99
C VAL A 42 -18.17 -8.28 12.01
N ASP A 43 -18.07 -8.89 13.18
CA ASP A 43 -19.10 -8.80 14.21
C ASP A 43 -19.16 -7.42 14.89
N LYS A 44 -18.04 -6.69 14.96
CA LYS A 44 -17.99 -5.34 15.54
C LYS A 44 -18.48 -4.28 14.57
N ASP A 45 -18.10 -4.37 13.29
CA ASP A 45 -18.54 -3.40 12.27
C ASP A 45 -20.05 -3.48 12.03
N VAL A 46 -20.65 -4.68 12.02
CA VAL A 46 -22.12 -4.83 11.95
C VAL A 46 -22.75 -4.26 13.20
N SER A 47 -22.27 -4.58 14.42
CA SER A 47 -22.84 -4.02 15.65
C SER A 47 -22.80 -2.49 15.67
N ILE A 48 -21.70 -1.86 15.26
CA ILE A 48 -21.57 -0.40 15.21
C ILE A 48 -22.46 0.24 14.13
N LEU A 49 -22.64 -0.43 12.99
CA LEU A 49 -23.45 0.06 11.86
C LEU A 49 -24.95 -0.24 12.00
N THR A 50 -25.32 -1.27 12.77
CA THR A 50 -26.70 -1.74 12.98
C THR A 50 -27.25 -1.44 14.37
N GLU A 51 -26.42 -0.88 15.27
CA GLU A 51 -26.86 -0.48 16.59
C GLU A 51 -28.01 0.53 16.48
N PRO A 52 -29.18 0.23 17.09
CA PRO A 52 -30.32 1.11 17.04
C PRO A 52 -29.96 2.41 17.74
N ALA A 53 -30.10 3.50 17.00
CA ALA A 53 -29.57 4.77 17.44
C ALA A 53 -30.34 5.31 18.66
N TYR A 54 -29.70 5.32 19.83
CA TYR A 54 -30.31 5.76 21.08
C TYR A 54 -30.56 7.27 21.10
N THR A 55 -31.74 7.66 21.58
CA THR A 55 -32.17 9.05 21.73
C THR A 55 -31.69 9.56 23.08
N ILE A 56 -30.68 10.42 23.13
CA ILE A 56 -30.40 11.20 24.35
C ILE A 56 -31.43 12.32 24.41
N TYR A 57 -32.38 12.22 25.34
CA TYR A 57 -33.26 13.33 25.69
C TYR A 57 -32.50 14.29 26.62
N GLY A 58 -31.84 15.29 26.03
CA GLY A 58 -31.38 16.46 26.79
C GLY A 58 -32.56 17.45 26.94
N PRO A 59 -32.78 18.05 28.12
CA PRO A 59 -33.92 18.92 28.40
C PRO A 59 -33.94 20.25 27.61
N SER A 60 -33.00 20.49 26.68
CA SER A 60 -32.74 21.82 26.12
C SER A 60 -32.62 21.89 24.59
N LEU A 61 -33.17 20.94 23.82
CA LEU A 61 -33.14 21.01 22.34
C LEU A 61 -34.54 21.17 21.71
N PRO A 62 -34.80 22.25 20.96
CA PRO A 62 -36.09 22.49 20.33
C PRO A 62 -36.38 21.49 19.21
N LYS A 63 -37.58 20.90 19.27
CA LYS A 63 -38.19 20.05 18.25
C LYS A 63 -38.19 20.74 16.88
N ARG A 64 -37.15 20.56 16.03
CA ARG A 64 -37.30 20.42 14.56
C ARG A 64 -36.03 20.39 13.71
N SER A 65 -34.82 20.60 14.23
CA SER A 65 -33.65 20.51 13.36
C SER A 65 -33.28 19.05 13.09
N GLN A 66 -33.15 18.72 11.80
CA GLN A 66 -32.67 17.45 11.27
C GLN A 66 -31.31 17.13 11.91
N LEU A 67 -31.31 16.30 12.95
CA LEU A 67 -30.10 15.83 13.59
C LEU A 67 -29.50 14.74 12.71
N TYR A 68 -28.58 15.14 11.83
CA TYR A 68 -27.63 14.22 11.23
C TYR A 68 -26.84 13.54 12.36
N LYS A 69 -27.16 12.27 12.63
CA LYS A 69 -26.43 11.41 13.56
C LYS A 69 -25.06 11.09 12.96
N PHE A 70 -24.10 12.00 13.10
CA PHE A 70 -22.70 11.59 13.05
C PHE A 70 -22.43 10.84 14.35
N TYR A 71 -22.09 9.57 14.27
CA TYR A 71 -21.57 8.83 15.41
C TYR A 71 -20.24 9.53 15.78
N VAL A 72 -20.16 10.21 16.93
CA VAL A 72 -18.99 11.05 17.32
C VAL A 72 -18.09 10.31 18.32
N GLY A 73 -18.26 9.01 18.49
CA GLY A 73 -17.36 8.20 19.33
C GLY A 73 -15.94 8.23 18.77
N GLU A 74 -14.94 8.19 19.64
CA GLU A 74 -13.52 8.22 19.27
C GLU A 74 -13.22 7.22 18.12
N ASP A 75 -13.81 6.02 18.18
CA ASP A 75 -13.68 4.94 17.18
C ASP A 75 -14.23 5.27 15.76
N PHE A 76 -15.13 6.25 15.62
CA PHE A 76 -15.75 6.59 14.33
C PHE A 76 -14.79 7.27 13.35
N TYR A 77 -13.96 8.20 13.84
CA TYR A 77 -12.96 8.87 13.01
C TYR A 77 -11.80 7.91 12.68
N PHE A 78 -11.43 7.05 13.62
CA PHE A 78 -10.36 6.05 13.43
C PHE A 78 -10.71 5.04 12.32
N ASN A 79 -11.94 4.54 12.29
CA ASN A 79 -12.38 3.60 11.25
C ASN A 79 -12.48 4.24 9.86
N ARG A 80 -12.86 5.52 9.76
CA ARG A 80 -12.91 6.24 8.48
C ARG A 80 -11.51 6.55 7.93
N PHE A 81 -10.57 6.95 8.78
CA PHE A 81 -9.19 7.21 8.36
C PHE A 81 -8.51 5.92 7.88
N GLY A 82 -8.61 4.83 8.65
CA GLY A 82 -8.11 3.52 8.24
C GLY A 82 -8.75 3.03 6.93
N TYR A 83 -10.06 3.26 6.76
CA TYR A 83 -10.75 2.94 5.50
C TYR A 83 -10.24 3.76 4.31
N ALA A 84 -10.06 5.06 4.48
CA ALA A 84 -9.53 5.93 3.43
C ALA A 84 -8.09 5.52 3.04
N MET A 85 -7.24 5.23 4.03
CA MET A 85 -5.88 4.71 3.80
C MET A 85 -5.90 3.38 3.05
N TYR A 86 -6.82 2.48 3.39
CA TYR A 86 -6.98 1.20 2.70
C TYR A 86 -7.40 1.37 1.24
N ILE A 87 -8.42 2.20 0.97
CA ILE A 87 -8.88 2.47 -0.41
C ILE A 87 -7.76 3.12 -1.21
N PHE A 88 -7.05 4.08 -0.63
CA PHE A 88 -5.89 4.70 -1.26
C PHE A 88 -4.79 3.68 -1.55
N CYS A 89 -4.48 2.81 -0.60
CA CYS A 89 -3.53 1.71 -0.79
C CYS A 89 -3.94 0.78 -1.92
N LEU A 90 -5.21 0.38 -2.02
CA LEU A 90 -5.69 -0.44 -3.12
C LEU A 90 -5.45 0.21 -4.48
N ILE A 91 -5.76 1.51 -4.60
CA ILE A 91 -5.52 2.26 -5.84
C ILE A 91 -4.03 2.25 -6.19
N VAL A 92 -3.16 2.53 -5.21
CA VAL A 92 -1.71 2.49 -5.42
C VAL A 92 -1.23 1.09 -5.82
N LEU A 93 -1.74 0.03 -5.20
CA LEU A 93 -1.38 -1.35 -5.54
C LEU A 93 -1.80 -1.71 -6.97
N VAL A 94 -2.99 -1.32 -7.42
CA VAL A 94 -3.45 -1.55 -8.80
C VAL A 94 -2.57 -0.81 -9.81
N LEU A 95 -2.27 0.46 -9.54
CA LEU A 95 -1.37 1.25 -10.39
C LEU A 95 0.04 0.63 -10.43
N HIS A 96 0.52 0.14 -9.29
CA HIS A 96 1.83 -0.49 -9.19
C HIS A 96 1.89 -1.85 -9.92
N ILE A 97 0.81 -2.63 -9.93
CA ILE A 97 0.70 -3.83 -10.77
C ILE A 97 0.83 -3.46 -12.26
N GLY A 98 0.10 -2.43 -12.71
CA GLY A 98 0.22 -1.92 -14.08
C GLY A 98 1.64 -1.46 -14.40
N ALA A 99 2.28 -0.73 -13.49
CA ALA A 99 3.66 -0.30 -13.64
C ALA A 99 4.66 -1.46 -13.66
N SER A 100 4.41 -2.51 -12.87
CA SER A 100 5.23 -3.73 -12.84
C SER A 100 5.11 -4.54 -14.15
N ILE A 101 3.95 -4.51 -14.80
CA ILE A 101 3.81 -5.05 -16.15
C ILE A 101 4.61 -4.21 -17.15
N LEU A 102 4.57 -2.88 -17.02
CA LEU A 102 5.32 -1.98 -17.90
C LEU A 102 6.84 -2.15 -17.77
N ILE A 103 7.39 -2.48 -16.58
CA ILE A 103 8.83 -2.79 -16.48
C ILE A 103 9.19 -4.11 -17.18
N ILE A 104 8.30 -5.12 -17.13
CA ILE A 104 8.52 -6.37 -17.85
C ILE A 104 8.54 -6.08 -19.35
N VAL A 105 7.58 -5.30 -19.84
CA VAL A 105 7.56 -4.86 -21.25
C VAL A 105 8.80 -4.04 -21.58
N SER A 106 9.23 -3.12 -20.72
CA SER A 106 10.44 -2.30 -20.89
C SER A 106 11.69 -3.15 -21.11
N VAL A 107 11.81 -4.27 -20.39
CA VAL A 107 12.94 -5.21 -20.57
C VAL A 107 12.82 -5.95 -21.91
N LEU A 108 11.61 -6.39 -22.29
CA LEU A 108 11.40 -7.16 -23.53
C LEU A 108 11.50 -6.31 -24.80
N SER A 109 11.10 -5.05 -24.73
CA SER A 109 11.15 -4.10 -25.85
C SER A 109 12.41 -3.23 -25.86
N GLU A 110 13.25 -3.32 -24.83
CA GLU A 110 14.38 -2.42 -24.54
C GLU A 110 13.99 -0.93 -24.40
N GLU A 111 12.69 -0.62 -24.33
CA GLU A 111 12.18 0.75 -24.20
C GLU A 111 12.22 1.19 -22.73
N LYS A 112 13.34 1.79 -22.33
CA LYS A 112 13.60 2.18 -20.92
C LYS A 112 12.58 3.16 -20.35
N THR A 113 11.98 4.01 -21.19
CA THR A 113 11.01 5.01 -20.73
C THR A 113 9.78 4.38 -20.06
N MET A 114 9.42 3.16 -20.46
CA MET A 114 8.33 2.38 -19.86
C MET A 114 8.60 1.96 -18.40
N ALA A 115 9.83 2.10 -17.89
CA ALA A 115 10.16 1.85 -16.50
C ALA A 115 9.82 3.01 -15.56
N ALA A 116 9.64 4.24 -16.08
CA ALA A 116 9.39 5.43 -15.25
C ALA A 116 8.14 5.32 -14.35
N PRO A 117 6.99 4.78 -14.81
CA PRO A 117 5.82 4.58 -13.96
C PRO A 117 6.10 3.69 -12.75
N TYR A 118 7.01 2.72 -12.86
CA TYR A 118 7.38 1.86 -11.75
C TYR A 118 8.18 2.62 -10.70
N VAL A 119 9.16 3.41 -11.11
CA VAL A 119 9.97 4.24 -10.20
C VAL A 119 9.06 5.15 -9.35
N ALA A 120 8.05 5.76 -9.98
CA ALA A 120 7.07 6.60 -9.28
C ALA A 120 6.14 5.80 -8.36
N THR A 121 5.53 4.72 -8.87
CA THR A 121 4.55 3.94 -8.09
C THR A 121 5.19 3.14 -6.95
N ALA A 122 6.42 2.67 -7.11
CA ALA A 122 7.19 2.00 -6.06
C ALA A 122 7.44 2.94 -4.87
N LEU A 123 7.80 4.20 -5.13
CA LEU A 123 7.97 5.21 -4.08
C LEU A 123 6.65 5.52 -3.37
N MET A 124 5.57 5.73 -4.14
CA MET A 124 4.23 5.96 -3.56
C MET A 124 3.80 4.77 -2.69
N ARG A 125 3.98 3.54 -3.18
CA ARG A 125 3.67 2.31 -2.45
C ARG A 125 4.48 2.21 -1.16
N PHE A 126 5.78 2.49 -1.20
CA PHE A 126 6.64 2.48 -0.02
C PHE A 126 6.11 3.43 1.07
N VAL A 127 5.80 4.68 0.70
CA VAL A 127 5.26 5.68 1.64
C VAL A 127 3.92 5.23 2.22
N VAL A 128 3.00 4.75 1.40
CA VAL A 128 1.67 4.32 1.86
C VAL A 128 1.76 3.12 2.80
N LEU A 129 2.55 2.10 2.44
CA LEU A 129 2.73 0.92 3.28
C LEU A 129 3.44 1.26 4.59
N LEU A 130 4.38 2.20 4.59
CA LEU A 130 5.01 2.69 5.81
C LEU A 130 4.03 3.42 6.72
N LEU A 131 3.17 4.29 6.17
CA LEU A 131 2.12 4.96 6.93
C LEU A 131 1.12 3.95 7.53
N ILE A 132 0.73 2.94 6.77
CA ILE A 132 -0.13 1.86 7.26
C ILE A 132 0.59 1.09 8.37
N LEU A 133 1.86 0.74 8.20
CA LEU A 133 2.63 0.05 9.22
C LEU A 133 2.67 0.85 10.53
N ILE A 134 2.99 2.14 10.48
CA ILE A 134 3.01 3.03 11.65
C ILE A 134 1.63 3.06 12.31
N TRP A 135 0.56 3.17 11.52
CA TRP A 135 -0.81 3.16 12.04
C TRP A 135 -1.15 1.83 12.75
N ILE A 136 -0.79 0.69 12.17
CA ILE A 136 -1.01 -0.62 12.79
C ILE A 136 -0.18 -0.75 14.08
N VAL A 137 1.13 -0.43 14.06
CA VAL A 137 1.99 -0.49 15.27
C VAL A 137 1.43 0.36 16.41
N THR A 138 0.94 1.56 16.09
CA THR A 138 0.48 2.52 17.11
C THR A 138 -0.90 2.20 17.67
N LYS A 139 -1.75 1.46 16.94
CA LYS A 139 -3.18 1.34 17.28
C LYS A 139 -3.79 -0.06 17.13
N SER A 140 -3.17 -1.00 16.43
CA SER A 140 -3.73 -2.31 16.10
C SER A 140 -2.71 -3.43 16.35
N PHE A 141 -2.76 -4.05 17.52
CA PHE A 141 -1.82 -5.11 17.93
C PHE A 141 -2.20 -6.53 17.42
N ASP A 142 -3.31 -6.67 16.69
CA ASP A 142 -3.97 -7.97 16.47
C ASP A 142 -3.73 -8.63 15.10
N CYS A 143 -2.80 -8.14 14.25
CA CYS A 143 -2.66 -8.66 12.88
C CYS A 143 -1.21 -9.01 12.47
N THR A 144 -0.66 -10.06 13.09
CA THR A 144 0.71 -10.58 12.82
C THR A 144 0.96 -10.86 11.34
N THR A 145 0.00 -11.45 10.61
CA THR A 145 0.13 -11.75 9.18
C THR A 145 0.32 -10.49 8.34
N SER A 146 -0.40 -9.41 8.64
CA SER A 146 -0.27 -8.14 7.92
C SER A 146 1.06 -7.44 8.22
N PHE A 147 1.57 -7.56 9.46
CA PHE A 147 2.91 -7.07 9.79
C PHE A 147 3.99 -7.73 8.94
N TRP A 148 3.95 -9.07 8.84
CA TRP A 148 4.91 -9.81 8.02
C TRP A 148 4.80 -9.45 6.55
N LEU A 149 3.59 -9.33 6.02
CA LEU A 149 3.36 -8.97 4.61
C LEU A 149 3.84 -7.55 4.26
N ILE A 150 3.56 -6.58 5.13
CA ILE A 150 4.06 -5.21 4.94
C ILE A 150 5.58 -5.17 5.10
N GLY A 151 6.14 -5.87 6.09
CA GLY A 151 7.59 -5.94 6.31
C GLY A 151 8.32 -6.58 5.12
N LEU A 152 7.84 -7.72 4.64
CA LEU A 152 8.32 -8.36 3.41
C LEU A 152 8.16 -7.48 2.19
N SER A 153 7.22 -6.54 2.20
CA SER A 153 7.05 -5.60 1.11
C SER A 153 7.96 -4.38 1.17
N LEU A 154 8.24 -3.87 2.37
CA LEU A 154 9.05 -2.67 2.57
C LEU A 154 10.55 -2.98 2.53
N PHE A 155 10.95 -4.15 3.02
CA PHE A 155 12.37 -4.52 3.14
C PHE A 155 13.09 -4.61 1.77
N PRO A 156 12.56 -5.30 0.73
CA PRO A 156 13.21 -5.37 -0.58
C PRO A 156 12.95 -4.14 -1.45
N ALA A 157 11.98 -3.27 -1.10
CA ALA A 157 11.55 -2.17 -1.95
C ALA A 157 12.69 -1.18 -2.34
N PRO A 158 13.59 -0.75 -1.42
CA PRO A 158 14.71 0.11 -1.80
C PRO A 158 15.63 -0.55 -2.82
N TYR A 159 15.87 -1.86 -2.68
CA TYR A 159 16.70 -2.62 -3.60
C TYR A 159 16.04 -2.70 -4.99
N PHE A 160 14.78 -3.12 -5.05
CA PHE A 160 14.04 -3.20 -6.32
C PHE A 160 13.99 -1.84 -7.03
N TRP A 161 13.74 -0.77 -6.28
CA TRP A 161 13.74 0.59 -6.79
C TRP A 161 15.10 0.98 -7.39
N LEU A 162 16.21 0.75 -6.67
CA LEU A 162 17.56 1.05 -7.16
C LEU A 162 17.92 0.24 -8.42
N THR A 163 17.51 -1.03 -8.49
CA THR A 163 17.72 -1.88 -9.68
C THR A 163 16.98 -1.32 -10.89
N VAL A 164 15.71 -0.92 -10.74
CA VAL A 164 14.93 -0.35 -11.85
C VAL A 164 15.40 1.05 -12.22
N VAL A 165 15.86 1.86 -11.27
CA VAL A 165 16.49 3.16 -11.57
C VAL A 165 17.77 2.98 -12.38
N SER A 166 18.59 1.97 -12.04
CA SER A 166 19.81 1.65 -12.78
C SER A 166 19.52 1.18 -14.22
N TRP A 167 18.36 0.57 -14.46
CA TRP A 167 17.87 0.26 -15.81
C TRP A 167 17.42 1.49 -16.58
N TYR A 168 16.61 2.32 -15.91
CA TYR A 168 16.00 3.51 -16.49
C TYR A 168 17.07 4.53 -16.91
N ASN A 169 18.06 4.75 -16.07
CA ASN A 169 19.16 5.69 -16.31
C ASN A 169 20.50 5.00 -16.02
N PRO A 170 21.03 4.21 -16.98
CA PRO A 170 22.28 3.48 -16.77
C PRO A 170 23.43 4.47 -16.55
N PRO A 171 24.36 4.18 -15.62
CA PRO A 171 25.50 5.06 -15.39
C PRO A 171 26.29 5.20 -16.69
N THR A 172 26.49 6.45 -17.12
CA THR A 172 27.41 6.77 -18.21
C THR A 172 28.79 6.23 -17.83
N SER A 173 29.35 5.37 -18.67
CA SER A 173 30.73 4.92 -18.54
C SER A 173 31.65 6.10 -18.87
N GLU A 174 31.99 6.89 -17.86
CA GLU A 174 33.26 7.63 -17.83
C GLU A 174 34.36 6.72 -17.28
#